data_AF-A0A1I2JMR0-F1
#
_entry.id   AF-A0A1I2JMR0-F1
#
_cell.length_a   1.000
_cell.length_b   1.000
_cell.length_c   1.000
_cell.angle_alpha   90.00
_cell.angle_beta   90.00
_cell.angle_gamma   90.00
#
_symmetry.space_group_name_H-M   'P 1'
#
loop_
_entity.id
_entity.type
_entity.pdbx_description
1 polymer ?
#
loop_
_entity_poly.entity_id
_entity_poly.type
_entity_poly.pdbx_seq_one_letter_code
_entity_poly.pdbx_strand_id
1 'polypeptide(L)'
;MPKLSADQGRVYFYRVDALTGGGLTAPVKLDGVVVGESVPGAYFFVDVAPGKYEASAATRVTRKFSFVLEAGETRYVRTKAQFEEKVGRVVLESVSAEEARRELPALNFTGTAKAN
;
A
#
# COMPACT_ATOMS: atom_id res chain seq x y z
N MET A 1 5.01 -14.51 -9.83
CA MET A 1 4.49 -13.89 -8.59
C MET A 1 4.88 -14.78 -7.41
N PRO A 2 5.45 -14.24 -6.33
CA PRO A 2 5.88 -15.04 -5.17
C PRO A 2 4.69 -15.78 -4.55
N LYS A 3 4.89 -17.05 -4.19
CA LYS A 3 3.88 -17.99 -3.71
C LYS A 3 3.36 -17.50 -2.34
N LEU A 4 2.06 -17.17 -2.27
CA LEU A 4 1.40 -16.83 -1.01
C LEU A 4 1.13 -18.12 -0.25
N SER A 5 1.48 -18.18 1.04
CA SER A 5 1.05 -19.30 1.89
C SER A 5 -0.47 -19.30 1.96
N ALA A 6 -1.10 -20.47 1.82
CA ALA A 6 -2.56 -20.59 1.80
C ALA A 6 -3.24 -20.03 3.08
N ASP A 7 -2.48 -19.93 4.17
CA ASP A 7 -2.91 -19.41 5.48
C ASP A 7 -2.60 -17.92 5.68
N GLN A 8 -2.15 -17.21 4.63
CA GLN A 8 -1.84 -15.78 4.70
C GLN A 8 -2.59 -15.04 3.60
N GLY A 9 -2.98 -13.81 3.89
CA GLY A 9 -3.42 -12.85 2.90
C GLY A 9 -2.28 -11.90 2.54
N ARG A 10 -2.34 -11.35 1.33
CA ARG A 10 -1.36 -10.36 0.86
C ARG A 10 -2.00 -9.01 0.65
N VAL A 11 -1.36 -7.97 1.16
CA VAL A 11 -1.76 -6.59 0.87
C VAL A 11 -0.67 -5.90 0.08
N TYR A 12 -1.00 -5.50 -1.14
CA TYR A 12 -0.14 -4.69 -2.00
C TYR A 12 -0.40 -3.21 -1.73
N PHE A 13 0.67 -2.46 -1.52
CA PHE A 13 0.65 -1.00 -1.42
C PHE A 13 1.51 -0.42 -2.52
N TYR A 14 0.97 0.48 -3.32
CA TYR A 14 1.69 0.99 -4.49
C TYR A 14 1.34 2.43 -4.82
N ARG A 15 2.30 3.17 -5.38
CA ARG A 15 2.11 4.55 -5.81
C ARG A 15 2.57 4.75 -7.25
N VAL A 16 1.63 5.13 -8.11
CA VAL A 16 1.88 5.34 -9.54
C VAL A 16 2.46 6.71 -9.83
N ASP A 17 2.09 7.71 -9.03
CA ASP A 17 2.57 9.09 -9.14
C ASP A 17 4.08 9.19 -8.84
N ALA A 18 4.91 8.97 -9.88
CA ALA A 18 6.36 9.03 -9.83
C ALA A 18 6.92 10.46 -9.92
N LEU A 19 6.20 11.37 -10.59
CA LEU A 19 6.62 12.76 -10.84
C LEU A 19 5.80 13.78 -10.04
N THR A 20 4.59 13.42 -9.64
CA THR A 20 3.63 14.27 -8.92
C THR A 20 3.85 14.16 -7.41
N GLY A 21 4.37 15.24 -6.80
CA GLY A 21 4.48 15.40 -5.35
C GLY A 21 5.89 15.47 -4.75
N GLY A 22 6.91 15.77 -5.55
CA GLY A 22 8.20 16.29 -5.07
C GLY A 22 8.99 15.38 -4.12
N GLY A 23 8.83 14.05 -4.21
CA GLY A 23 9.49 13.12 -3.31
C GLY A 23 8.84 12.97 -1.94
N LEU A 24 7.60 13.45 -1.74
CA LEU A 24 6.84 13.21 -0.51
C LEU A 24 6.64 11.70 -0.32
N THR A 25 7.41 11.08 0.57
CA THR A 25 7.18 9.71 1.01
C THR A 25 6.36 9.71 2.30
N ALA A 26 5.59 8.65 2.53
CA ALA A 26 4.75 8.52 3.71
C ALA A 26 4.86 7.10 4.26
N PRO A 27 5.17 6.91 5.56
CA PRO A 27 5.17 5.59 6.16
C PRO A 27 3.74 5.03 6.15
N VAL A 28 3.60 3.81 5.63
CA VAL A 28 2.34 3.07 5.64
C VAL A 28 2.32 2.19 6.87
N LYS A 29 1.25 2.31 7.64
CA LYS A 29 1.00 1.56 8.85
C LYS A 29 -0.14 0.59 8.65
N LEU A 30 0.03 -0.65 9.09
CA LEU A 30 -1.02 -1.63 9.24
C LEU A 30 -1.21 -1.90 10.72
N ASP A 31 -2.43 -1.71 11.23
CA ASP A 31 -2.75 -1.84 12.66
C ASP A 31 -1.86 -0.95 13.56
N GLY A 32 -1.49 0.23 13.06
CA GLY A 32 -0.58 1.15 13.76
C GLY A 32 0.92 0.83 13.63
N VAL A 33 1.29 -0.34 13.09
CA VAL A 33 2.67 -0.76 12.87
C VAL A 33 3.15 -0.35 11.48
N VAL A 34 4.32 0.28 11.37
CA VAL A 34 4.89 0.63 10.06
C VAL A 34 5.29 -0.64 9.31
N VAL A 35 4.65 -0.89 8.17
CA VAL A 35 4.88 -2.08 7.34
C VAL A 35 5.63 -1.76 6.04
N GLY A 36 5.75 -0.49 5.69
CA GLY A 36 6.49 -0.04 4.52
C GLY A 36 6.38 1.46 4.33
N GLU A 37 6.88 1.95 3.19
CA GLU A 37 6.85 3.37 2.85
C GLU A 37 6.26 3.58 1.45
N SER A 38 5.35 4.55 1.35
CA SER A 38 4.73 4.96 0.09
C SER A 38 5.70 5.84 -0.70
N VAL A 39 6.56 5.19 -1.50
CA VAL A 39 7.54 5.84 -2.38
C VAL A 39 6.94 6.08 -3.78
N PRO A 40 7.14 7.27 -4.40
CA PRO A 40 6.66 7.56 -5.74
C PRO A 40 7.26 6.61 -6.80
N GLY A 41 6.43 6.03 -7.67
CA GLY A 41 6.87 5.11 -8.73
C GLY A 41 7.25 3.73 -8.23
N ALA A 42 6.81 3.35 -7.03
CA ALA A 42 7.18 2.11 -6.39
C ALA A 42 6.00 1.37 -5.75
N TYR A 43 6.21 0.10 -5.45
CA TYR A 43 5.26 -0.75 -4.76
C TYR A 43 5.95 -1.69 -3.78
N PHE A 44 5.21 -2.08 -2.75
CA PHE A 44 5.59 -3.13 -1.82
C PHE A 44 4.37 -3.98 -1.47
N PHE A 45 4.60 -5.14 -0.87
CA PHE A 45 3.53 -5.98 -0.36
C PHE A 45 3.92 -6.55 0.99
N VAL A 46 2.90 -6.90 1.76
CA VAL A 46 3.05 -7.48 3.09
C VAL A 46 2.16 -8.70 3.19
N ASP A 47 2.71 -9.78 3.70
CA ASP A 47 1.99 -11.02 3.97
C ASP A 47 1.58 -11.00 5.44
N VAL A 48 0.28 -11.10 5.69
CA VAL A 48 -0.31 -11.08 7.03
C VAL A 48 -1.29 -12.23 7.18
N ALA A 49 -1.55 -12.64 8.41
CA ALA A 49 -2.59 -13.63 8.67
C ALA A 49 -3.97 -13.14 8.18
N PRO A 50 -4.93 -14.02 7.88
CA PRO A 50 -6.30 -13.59 7.63
C PRO A 50 -6.90 -12.95 8.88
N GLY A 51 -7.64 -11.85 8.70
CA GLY A 51 -8.19 -11.09 9.81
C GLY A 51 -8.65 -9.69 9.42
N LYS A 52 -9.09 -8.92 10.41
CA LYS A 52 -9.45 -7.51 10.21
C LYS A 52 -8.22 -6.63 10.45
N TYR A 53 -7.88 -5.80 9.47
CA TYR A 53 -6.76 -4.88 9.53
C TYR A 53 -7.18 -3.44 9.26
N GLU A 54 -6.44 -2.50 9.83
CA GLU A 54 -6.55 -1.08 9.54
C GLU A 54 -5.27 -0.59 8.84
N ALA A 55 -5.35 -0.28 7.55
CA ALA A 55 -4.26 0.40 6.85
C ALA A 55 -4.37 1.91 7.02
N SER A 56 -3.23 2.58 7.18
CA SER A 56 -3.15 4.03 7.23
C SER A 56 -1.84 4.54 6.64
N ALA A 57 -1.85 5.76 6.10
CA ALA A 57 -0.63 6.45 5.66
C ALA A 57 -0.37 7.61 6.60
N ALA A 58 0.82 7.62 7.20
CA ALA A 58 1.26 8.64 8.12
C ALA A 58 1.68 9.91 7.36
N THR A 59 0.70 10.74 7.01
CA THR A 59 0.93 12.11 6.55
C THR A 59 0.30 13.12 7.50
N ARG A 60 0.43 14.41 7.19
CA ARG A 60 -0.18 15.51 7.96
C ARG A 60 -1.69 15.31 8.18
N VAL A 61 -2.34 14.57 7.29
CA VAL A 61 -3.70 14.04 7.47
C VAL A 61 -3.64 12.51 7.36
N THR A 62 -3.76 11.82 8.49
CA THR A 62 -3.76 10.35 8.50
C THR A 62 -5.15 9.83 8.11
N ARG A 63 -5.26 9.22 6.94
CA ARG A 63 -6.45 8.43 6.57
C ARG A 63 -6.25 6.98 6.98
N LYS A 64 -7.27 6.42 7.62
CA LYS A 64 -7.37 5.03 8.02
C LYS A 64 -8.44 4.35 7.19
N PHE A 65 -8.17 3.14 6.75
CA PHE A 65 -9.12 2.30 6.04
C PHE A 65 -9.08 0.89 6.64
N SER A 66 -10.23 0.45 7.12
CA SER A 66 -10.39 -0.90 7.68
C SER A 66 -10.87 -1.86 6.60
N PHE A 67 -10.25 -3.03 6.53
CA PHE A 67 -10.65 -4.11 5.64
C PHE A 67 -10.47 -5.46 6.33
N VAL A 68 -11.24 -6.45 5.87
CA VAL A 68 -11.05 -7.85 6.25
C VAL A 68 -10.20 -8.51 5.18
N LEU A 69 -9.20 -9.29 5.54
CA LEU A 69 -8.38 -10.04 4.60
C LEU A 69 -8.61 -11.52 4.84
N GLU A 70 -9.00 -12.25 3.81
CA GLU A 70 -9.20 -13.70 3.89
C GLU A 70 -7.92 -14.47 3.52
N ALA A 71 -7.89 -15.76 3.88
CA ALA A 71 -6.75 -16.62 3.63
C ALA A 71 -6.59 -16.83 2.11
N GLY A 72 -5.39 -16.57 1.58
CA GLY A 72 -5.17 -16.56 0.13
C GLY A 72 -5.72 -15.33 -0.60
N GLU A 73 -6.36 -14.39 0.10
CA GLU A 73 -6.86 -13.17 -0.52
C GLU A 73 -5.73 -12.19 -0.79
N THR A 74 -5.82 -11.49 -1.91
CA THR A 74 -4.90 -10.41 -2.26
C THR A 74 -5.64 -9.09 -2.38
N ARG A 75 -5.29 -8.14 -1.51
CA ARG A 75 -5.85 -6.78 -1.53
C ARG A 75 -4.84 -5.83 -2.17
N TYR A 76 -5.33 -4.90 -2.98
CA TYR A 76 -4.51 -3.87 -3.62
C TYR A 76 -4.94 -2.49 -3.12
N VAL A 77 -3.97 -1.73 -2.62
CA VAL A 77 -4.15 -0.41 -2.06
C VAL A 77 -3.22 0.54 -2.80
N ARG A 78 -3.82 1.41 -3.60
CA ARG A 78 -3.11 2.48 -4.28
C ARG A 78 -2.95 3.66 -3.34
N THR A 79 -1.77 4.26 -3.29
CA THR A 79 -1.55 5.54 -2.63
C THR A 79 -1.32 6.64 -3.66
N LYS A 80 -1.87 7.82 -3.37
CA LYS A 80 -1.74 9.01 -4.22
C LYS A 80 -1.43 10.24 -3.38
N ALA A 81 -0.44 11.01 -3.82
CA ALA A 81 -0.22 12.33 -3.21
C ALA A 81 -1.24 13.32 -3.78
N GLN A 82 -2.00 13.94 -2.90
CA GLN A 82 -2.88 15.06 -3.21
C GLN A 82 -2.33 16.30 -2.54
N PHE A 83 -2.24 17.39 -3.29
CA PHE A 83 -1.91 18.71 -2.74
C PHE A 83 -3.18 19.53 -2.74
N GLU A 84 -3.78 19.65 -1.56
CA GLU A 84 -4.94 20.52 -1.34
C GLU A 84 -4.47 21.69 -0.49
N GLU A 85 -4.74 22.92 -0.93
CA GLU A 85 -4.54 24.13 -0.12
C GLU A 85 -3.11 24.28 0.47
N LYS A 86 -2.07 24.00 -0.34
CA LYS A 86 -0.64 23.97 0.06
C LYS A 86 -0.27 22.89 1.08
N VAL A 87 -1.19 21.99 1.43
CA VAL A 87 -0.95 20.84 2.30
C VAL A 87 -0.89 19.58 1.45
N GLY A 88 0.32 19.02 1.32
CA GLY A 88 0.52 17.69 0.73
C GLY A 88 0.00 16.59 1.67
N ARG A 89 -0.88 15.74 1.17
CA ARG A 89 -1.40 14.55 1.86
C ARG A 89 -1.28 13.33 0.97
N VAL A 90 -1.20 12.15 1.57
CA VAL A 90 -1.26 10.87 0.84
C VAL A 90 -2.59 10.21 1.18
N VAL A 91 -3.40 9.98 0.14
CA VAL A 91 -4.66 9.22 0.25
C VAL A 91 -4.40 7.77 -0.13
N LEU A 92 -5.15 6.86 0.49
CA LEU A 92 -5.15 5.44 0.16
C LEU A 92 -6.49 5.10 -0.48
N GLU A 93 -6.45 4.35 -1.57
CA GLU A 93 -7.60 3.93 -2.35
C GLU A 93 -7.51 2.42 -2.56
N SER A 94 -8.55 1.69 -2.19
CA SER A 94 -8.65 0.26 -2.51
C SER A 94 -9.00 0.11 -3.98
N VAL A 95 -8.17 -0.62 -4.72
CA VAL A 95 -8.34 -0.82 -6.17
C VAL A 95 -8.53 -2.30 -6.49
N SER A 96 -9.09 -2.56 -7.66
CA SER A 96 -9.28 -3.93 -8.16
C SER A 96 -7.97 -4.56 -8.60
N ALA A 97 -7.89 -5.90 -8.55
CA ALA A 97 -6.71 -6.63 -9.00
C ALA A 97 -6.36 -6.35 -10.48
N GLU A 98 -7.36 -6.11 -11.33
CA GLU A 98 -7.14 -5.74 -12.74
C GLU A 98 -6.40 -4.41 -12.90
N GLU A 99 -6.82 -3.38 -12.17
CA GLU A 99 -6.16 -2.06 -12.21
C GLU A 99 -4.74 -2.15 -11.68
N ALA A 100 -4.56 -2.79 -10.52
CA ALA A 100 -3.24 -2.98 -9.95
C ALA A 100 -2.32 -3.75 -10.90
N ARG A 101 -2.79 -4.81 -11.55
CA ARG A 101 -1.99 -5.58 -12.52
C ARG A 101 -1.58 -4.77 -13.75
N ARG A 102 -2.34 -3.74 -14.14
CA ARG A 102 -1.95 -2.82 -15.21
C ARG A 102 -0.89 -1.82 -14.76
N GLU A 103 -0.95 -1.36 -13.51
CA GLU A 103 -0.07 -0.32 -12.98
C GLU A 103 1.24 -0.88 -12.41
N LEU A 104 1.19 -1.98 -11.64
CA LEU A 104 2.34 -2.64 -11.00
C LEU A 104 3.56 -2.90 -11.91
N PRO A 105 3.42 -3.39 -13.17
CA PRO A 105 4.59 -3.64 -14.02
C PRO A 105 5.38 -2.38 -14.39
N ALA A 106 4.77 -1.20 -14.26
CA ALA A 106 5.45 0.08 -14.47
C ALA A 106 6.16 0.62 -13.21
N LEU A 107 6.04 -0.09 -12.08
CA LEU A 107 6.54 0.37 -10.77
C LEU A 107 7.73 -0.45 -10.29
N ASN A 108 8.57 0.19 -9.50
CA ASN A 108 9.70 -0.48 -8.84
C ASN A 108 9.28 -1.18 -7.55
N PHE A 109 9.69 -2.42 -7.37
CA PHE A 109 9.47 -3.13 -6.12
C PHE A 109 10.43 -2.62 -5.05
N THR A 110 9.91 -2.06 -3.94
CA THR A 110 10.68 -1.54 -2.80
C THR A 110 10.34 -2.23 -1.48
N GLY A 111 9.52 -3.27 -1.52
CA GLY A 111 9.12 -3.99 -0.32
C GLY A 111 10.25 -4.78 0.31
N THR A 112 10.37 -4.68 1.63
CA THR A 112 11.14 -5.64 2.41
C THR A 112 10.28 -6.89 2.52
N ALA A 113 10.61 -7.94 1.76
CA ALA A 113 10.00 -9.26 1.97
C ALA A 113 10.39 -9.73 3.38
N LYS A 114 9.60 -9.37 4.38
CA LYS A 114 9.82 -9.83 5.75
C LYS A 114 9.30 -11.27 5.81
N ALA A 115 10.14 -12.19 5.33
CA ALA A 115 10.04 -13.60 5.65
C ALA A 115 10.42 -13.73 7.13
N ASN A 116 9.42 -13.96 7.98
CA ASN A 116 9.62 -14.56 9.29
C ASN A 116 8.58 -15.65 9.46
#